data_AF-A0A966UBS2-F1
#
_entry.id   AF-A0A966UBS2-F1
#
_cell.length_a   1.000
_cell.length_b   1.000
_cell.length_c   1.000
_cell.angle_alpha   90.00
_cell.angle_beta   90.00
_cell.angle_gamma   90.00
#
_symmetry.space_group_name_H-M   'P 1'
#
loop_
_entity.id
_entity.type
_entity.pdbx_description
1 polymer ?
#
loop_
_entity_poly.entity_id
_entity_poly.type
_entity_poly.pdbx_seq_one_letter_code
_entity_poly.pdbx_strand_id
1 'polypeptide(L)'
;MLYFGIYIIYIDIYKNMKKLDIEFESTGYKYKQIHREDMYAIYERQHFSSEKKHYEAIRIQSHNGYEIAGNKIPPAECYPTSNSWGSNGFTCLNKESAYKRLDRMMKEGAINKEKAEKRKAK
;
A
#
# COMPACT_ATOMS: atom_id res chain seq x y z
N MET A 1 -18.27 -23.49 22.27
CA MET A 1 -18.93 -23.15 20.99
C MET A 1 -19.08 -21.63 20.85
N LEU A 2 -17.97 -20.88 20.99
CA LEU A 2 -17.94 -19.39 20.98
C LEU A 2 -17.06 -18.81 19.85
N TYR A 3 -16.41 -19.67 19.06
CA TYR A 3 -15.44 -19.27 18.03
C TYR A 3 -16.08 -18.67 16.77
N PHE A 4 -17.32 -19.05 16.45
CA PHE A 4 -18.00 -18.60 15.23
C PHE A 4 -18.44 -17.13 15.29
N GLY A 5 -18.88 -16.65 16.47
CA GLY A 5 -19.35 -15.27 16.63
C GLY A 5 -18.22 -14.24 16.49
N ILE A 6 -17.06 -14.49 17.11
CA ILE A 6 -15.90 -13.58 17.04
C ILE A 6 -15.33 -13.52 15.62
N TYR A 7 -15.30 -14.66 14.92
CA TYR A 7 -14.76 -14.74 13.55
C TYR A 7 -15.60 -13.95 12.53
N ILE A 8 -16.94 -13.96 12.66
CA ILE A 8 -17.82 -13.20 11.77
C ILE A 8 -17.70 -11.68 12.00
N ILE A 9 -17.64 -11.23 13.26
CA ILE A 9 -17.45 -9.80 13.58
C ILE A 9 -16.08 -9.32 13.07
N TYR A 10 -15.06 -10.16 13.16
CA TYR A 10 -13.73 -9.87 12.61
C TYR A 10 -13.77 -9.71 11.08
N ILE A 11 -14.48 -10.58 10.37
CA ILE A 11 -14.61 -10.48 8.90
C ILE A 11 -15.33 -9.19 8.47
N ASP A 12 -16.39 -8.80 9.17
CA ASP A 12 -17.17 -7.61 8.78
C ASP A 12 -16.44 -6.28 9.08
N ILE A 13 -15.56 -6.23 10.08
CA ILE A 13 -14.66 -5.09 10.31
C ILE A 13 -13.64 -4.96 9.17
N TYR A 14 -13.07 -6.09 8.70
CA TYR A 14 -12.13 -6.09 7.57
C TYR A 14 -12.79 -5.88 6.21
N LYS A 15 -14.12 -6.04 6.09
CA LYS A 15 -14.88 -5.80 4.85
C LYS A 15 -15.07 -4.33 4.48
N ASN A 16 -14.90 -3.39 5.41
CA ASN A 16 -15.19 -1.96 5.14
C ASN A 16 -13.96 -1.12 4.72
N MET A 17 -12.78 -1.72 4.60
CA MET A 17 -11.60 -1.02 4.09
C MET A 17 -11.46 -1.23 2.58
N LYS A 18 -11.64 -0.16 1.80
CA LYS A 18 -11.43 -0.23 0.35
C LYS A 18 -9.96 -0.54 0.07
N LYS A 19 -9.70 -1.66 -0.59
CA LYS A 19 -8.34 -2.05 -1.03
C LYS A 19 -7.90 -1.24 -2.22
N LEU A 20 -6.59 -1.11 -2.39
CA LEU A 20 -6.04 -0.49 -3.59
C LEU A 20 -6.31 -1.39 -4.81
N ASP A 21 -6.76 -0.79 -5.90
CA ASP A 21 -7.17 -1.53 -7.10
C ASP A 21 -5.97 -2.21 -7.77
N ILE A 22 -6.18 -3.43 -8.28
CA ILE A 22 -5.13 -4.20 -8.97
C ILE A 22 -4.71 -3.49 -10.25
N GLU A 23 -5.65 -2.85 -10.95
CA GLU A 23 -5.38 -2.04 -12.13
C GLU A 23 -6.15 -0.72 -12.02
N PHE A 24 -5.49 0.39 -12.33
CA PHE A 24 -6.11 1.72 -12.34
C PHE A 24 -5.37 2.66 -13.28
N GLU A 25 -6.01 3.79 -13.58
CA GLU A 25 -5.46 4.85 -14.41
C GLU A 25 -5.33 6.14 -13.62
N SER A 26 -4.22 6.86 -13.79
CA SER A 26 -4.01 8.14 -13.14
C SER A 26 -3.03 9.00 -13.94
N THR A 27 -3.37 10.28 -14.13
CA THR A 27 -2.49 11.31 -14.73
C THR A 27 -1.82 10.86 -16.04
N GLY A 28 -2.53 10.19 -16.93
CA GLY A 28 -1.98 9.73 -18.22
C GLY A 28 -1.22 8.39 -18.18
N TYR A 29 -1.23 7.70 -17.04
CA TYR A 29 -0.55 6.41 -16.85
C TYR A 29 -1.53 5.30 -16.50
N LYS A 30 -1.24 4.10 -16.99
CA LYS A 30 -1.81 2.82 -16.54
C LYS A 30 -0.94 2.22 -15.46
N TYR A 31 -1.59 1.72 -14.43
CA TYR A 31 -0.96 1.02 -13.32
C TYR A 31 -1.51 -0.40 -13.24
N LYS A 32 -0.61 -1.37 -13.02
CA LYS A 32 -0.96 -2.77 -12.81
C LYS A 32 -0.15 -3.36 -11.67
N GLN A 33 -0.82 -3.85 -10.63
CA GLN A 33 -0.18 -4.56 -9.54
C GLN A 33 0.36 -5.89 -10.05
N ILE A 34 1.68 -6.07 -9.94
CA ILE A 34 2.36 -7.31 -10.35
C ILE A 34 2.81 -8.15 -9.16
N HIS A 35 2.84 -7.56 -7.97
CA HIS A 35 3.21 -8.24 -6.74
C HIS A 35 2.63 -7.51 -5.53
N ARG A 36 2.23 -8.26 -4.50
CA ARG A 36 1.78 -7.73 -3.23
C ARG A 36 2.14 -8.69 -2.10
N GLU A 37 2.72 -8.14 -1.04
CA GLU A 37 3.00 -8.81 0.22
C GLU A 37 2.57 -7.89 1.37
N ASP A 38 1.43 -8.20 2.00
CA ASP A 38 0.84 -7.41 3.08
C ASP A 38 0.64 -5.92 2.70
N MET A 39 1.40 -5.03 3.32
CA MET A 39 1.40 -3.58 3.09
C MET A 39 2.42 -3.14 2.03
N TYR A 40 3.06 -4.05 1.33
CA TYR A 40 4.04 -3.75 0.29
C TYR A 40 3.55 -4.26 -1.06
N ALA A 41 3.74 -3.48 -2.11
CA ALA A 41 3.32 -3.87 -3.45
C ALA A 41 4.25 -3.32 -4.51
N ILE A 42 4.24 -3.97 -5.68
CA ILE A 42 4.89 -3.48 -6.88
C ILE A 42 3.82 -3.25 -7.95
N TYR A 43 3.83 -2.04 -8.50
CA TYR A 43 3.02 -1.67 -9.66
C TYR A 43 3.91 -1.51 -10.89
N GLU A 44 3.48 -2.08 -12.01
CA GLU A 44 3.96 -1.68 -13.33
C GLU A 44 3.24 -0.37 -13.70
N ARG A 45 4.00 0.63 -14.17
CA ARG A 45 3.50 1.92 -14.64
C ARG A 45 3.86 2.11 -16.11
N GLN A 46 2.88 2.42 -16.94
CA GLN A 46 3.05 2.66 -18.37
C GLN A 46 2.30 3.92 -18.79
N HIS A 47 2.96 4.81 -19.54
CA HIS A 47 2.28 5.99 -20.12
C HIS A 47 1.43 5.56 -21.32
N PHE A 48 0.25 6.14 -21.51
CA PHE A 48 -0.64 5.75 -22.62
C PHE A 48 0.01 5.86 -24.01
N SER A 49 0.91 6.84 -24.19
CA SER A 49 1.59 7.08 -25.47
C SER A 49 2.94 6.36 -25.62
N SER A 50 3.34 5.50 -24.67
CA SER A 50 4.65 4.84 -24.69
C SER A 50 4.54 3.37 -24.30
N GLU A 51 5.32 2.52 -24.97
CA GLU A 51 5.47 1.11 -24.58
C GLU A 51 6.50 0.92 -23.47
N LYS A 52 7.30 1.95 -23.15
CA LYS A 52 8.27 1.88 -22.05
C LYS A 52 7.53 1.76 -20.72
N LYS A 53 7.90 0.73 -19.96
CA LYS A 53 7.37 0.41 -18.65
C LYS A 53 8.36 0.82 -17.56
N HIS A 54 7.82 1.38 -16.49
CA HIS A 54 8.50 1.58 -15.23
C HIS A 54 7.84 0.73 -14.15
N TYR A 55 8.50 0.59 -13.03
CA TYR A 55 8.00 -0.18 -11.89
C TYR A 55 8.03 0.69 -10.65
N GLU A 56 7.06 0.52 -9.76
CA GLU A 56 6.93 1.31 -8.55
C GLU A 56 6.79 0.37 -7.36
N ALA A 57 7.81 0.34 -6.52
CA ALA A 57 7.79 -0.38 -5.25
C ALA A 57 7.21 0.57 -4.19
N ILE A 58 6.11 0.15 -3.56
CA ILE A 58 5.35 0.99 -2.64
C ILE A 58 5.09 0.27 -1.32
N ARG A 59 4.95 1.07 -0.27
CA ARG A 59 4.29 0.71 0.97
C ARG A 59 2.89 1.32 0.95
N ILE A 60 1.88 0.47 0.85
CA ILE A 60 0.46 0.81 0.90
C ILE A 60 0.19 1.53 2.24
N GLN A 61 -0.40 2.72 2.14
CA GLN A 61 -0.86 3.47 3.30
C GLN A 61 -2.34 3.16 3.52
N SER A 62 -2.86 3.42 4.72
CA SER A 62 -4.30 3.32 4.98
C SER A 62 -4.74 4.40 5.95
N HIS A 63 -6.02 4.74 5.88
CA HIS A 63 -6.67 5.63 6.85
C HIS A 63 -7.94 4.98 7.39
N ASN A 64 -8.33 5.34 8.61
CA ASN A 64 -9.47 4.75 9.33
C ASN A 64 -10.82 5.39 8.96
N GLY A 65 -10.90 6.04 7.80
CA GLY A 65 -12.01 6.91 7.44
C GLY A 65 -12.02 8.21 8.25
N TYR A 66 -12.67 9.24 7.70
CA TYR A 66 -12.83 10.53 8.37
C TYR A 66 -14.00 11.30 7.75
N GLU A 67 -14.45 12.36 8.41
CA GLU A 67 -15.51 13.24 7.90
C GLU A 67 -14.91 14.59 7.50
N ILE A 68 -15.17 15.05 6.28
CA ILE A 68 -14.82 16.40 5.82
C ILE A 68 -16.08 17.06 5.28
N ALA A 69 -16.43 18.23 5.85
CA ALA A 69 -17.55 19.05 5.41
C ALA A 69 -18.89 18.26 5.28
N GLY A 70 -19.17 17.39 6.25
CA GLY A 70 -20.38 16.55 6.26
C GLY A 70 -20.31 15.30 5.36
N ASN A 71 -19.25 15.13 4.57
CA ASN A 71 -19.03 13.94 3.75
C ASN A 71 -18.19 12.91 4.51
N LYS A 72 -18.73 11.69 4.66
CA LYS A 72 -18.02 10.56 5.25
C LYS A 72 -17.14 9.89 4.21
N ILE A 73 -15.83 9.95 4.41
CA ILE A 73 -14.86 9.20 3.63
C ILE A 73 -14.63 7.85 4.33
N PRO A 74 -14.92 6.71 3.68
CA PRO A 74 -14.73 5.40 4.29
C PRO A 74 -13.24 5.08 4.47
N PRO A 75 -12.88 4.14 5.36
CA PRO A 75 -11.52 3.62 5.45
C PRO A 75 -11.06 3.08 4.10
N ALA A 76 -9.87 3.48 3.66
CA ALA A 76 -9.30 3.01 2.41
C ALA A 76 -7.78 2.86 2.48
N GLU A 77 -7.28 1.95 1.67
CA GLU A 77 -5.88 1.90 1.27
C GLU A 77 -5.61 3.00 0.26
N CYS A 78 -4.43 3.60 0.35
CA CYS A 78 -4.02 4.73 -0.46
C CYS A 78 -2.64 4.50 -1.04
N TYR A 79 -2.49 4.93 -2.29
CA TYR A 79 -1.19 5.04 -2.94
C TYR A 79 -0.35 6.08 -2.20
N PRO A 80 0.99 5.90 -2.08
CA PRO A 80 1.85 6.92 -1.49
C PRO A 80 1.66 8.28 -2.18
N THR A 81 1.54 9.33 -1.38
CA THR A 81 1.52 10.72 -1.89
C THR A 81 2.92 11.15 -2.31
N SER A 82 3.03 12.19 -3.15
CA SER A 82 4.31 12.74 -3.60
C SER A 82 5.24 13.12 -2.44
N ASN A 83 4.70 13.65 -1.33
CA ASN A 83 5.48 14.01 -0.14
C ASN A 83 6.05 12.79 0.59
N SER A 84 5.48 11.61 0.36
CA SER A 84 5.96 10.35 0.94
C SER A 84 6.86 9.55 -0.01
N TRP A 85 7.08 10.04 -1.24
CA TRP A 85 8.00 9.43 -2.19
C TRP A 85 9.43 9.54 -1.69
N GLY A 86 10.24 8.51 -1.90
CA GLY A 86 11.56 8.40 -1.28
C GLY A 86 11.55 7.80 0.13
N SER A 87 10.37 7.62 0.75
CA SER A 87 10.20 6.87 2.00
C SER A 87 9.25 5.68 1.83
N ASN A 88 8.05 5.92 1.29
CA ASN A 88 7.00 4.92 1.12
C ASN A 88 6.78 4.51 -0.35
N GLY A 89 7.46 5.15 -1.31
CA GLY A 89 7.32 4.85 -2.73
C GLY A 89 8.60 5.14 -3.49
N PHE A 90 8.95 4.28 -4.44
CA PHE A 90 10.15 4.38 -5.25
C PHE A 90 9.87 3.96 -6.69
N THR A 91 10.34 4.76 -7.64
CA THR A 91 10.33 4.41 -9.06
C THR A 91 11.59 3.61 -9.39
N CYS A 92 11.40 2.56 -10.19
CA CYS A 92 12.40 1.59 -10.58
C CYS A 92 12.34 1.41 -12.10
N LEU A 93 13.50 1.29 -12.74
CA LEU A 93 13.58 1.20 -14.21
C LEU A 93 13.24 -0.19 -14.74
N ASN A 94 13.45 -1.23 -13.92
CA ASN A 94 13.19 -2.62 -14.29
C ASN A 94 12.59 -3.40 -13.12
N LYS A 95 11.98 -4.54 -13.46
CA LYS A 95 11.26 -5.39 -12.50
C LYS A 95 12.18 -5.85 -11.36
N GLU A 96 13.39 -6.32 -11.67
CA GLU A 96 14.35 -6.81 -10.69
C GLU A 96 14.70 -5.76 -9.62
N SER A 97 14.95 -4.51 -10.05
CA SER A 97 15.23 -3.40 -9.13
C SER A 97 14.05 -3.07 -8.22
N ALA A 98 12.81 -3.26 -8.71
CA ALA A 98 11.61 -3.07 -7.90
C ALA A 98 11.48 -4.13 -6.80
N TYR A 99 11.73 -5.41 -7.10
CA TYR A 99 11.75 -6.46 -6.08
C TYR A 99 12.86 -6.24 -5.04
N LYS A 100 14.09 -5.95 -5.49
CA LYS A 100 15.19 -5.60 -4.57
C LYS A 100 14.84 -4.42 -3.68
N ARG A 101 14.14 -3.42 -4.21
CA ARG A 101 13.70 -2.27 -3.42
C ARG A 101 12.62 -2.65 -2.41
N LEU A 102 11.65 -3.47 -2.81
CA LEU A 102 10.58 -3.95 -1.96
C LEU A 102 11.13 -4.74 -0.75
N ASP A 103 12.03 -5.69 -1.00
CA ASP A 103 12.69 -6.47 0.05
C ASP A 103 13.38 -5.57 1.07
N ARG A 104 14.07 -4.53 0.58
CA ARG A 104 14.72 -3.55 1.43
C ARG A 104 13.71 -2.77 2.27
N MET A 105 12.61 -2.32 1.66
CA MET A 105 11.54 -1.60 2.36
C MET A 105 10.91 -2.46 3.47
N MET A 106 10.69 -3.74 3.22
CA MET A 106 10.16 -4.68 4.21
C MET A 106 11.11 -4.87 5.39
N LYS A 107 12.41 -5.03 5.13
CA LYS A 107 13.45 -5.10 6.18
C LYS A 107 13.52 -3.82 7.01
N GLU A 108 13.54 -2.67 6.36
CA GLU A 108 13.52 -1.35 7.01
C GLU A 108 12.25 -1.18 7.86
N GLY A 109 11.10 -1.61 7.34
CA GLY A 109 9.83 -1.60 8.06
C GLY A 109 9.81 -2.47 9.31
N ALA A 110 10.35 -3.69 9.24
CA ALA A 110 10.47 -4.60 10.39
C ALA A 110 11.35 -4.00 11.49
N ILE A 111 12.53 -3.48 11.13
CA ILE A 111 13.46 -2.83 12.06
C ILE A 111 12.80 -1.62 12.74
N ASN A 112 12.08 -0.80 11.97
CA ASN A 112 11.41 0.39 12.50
C ASN A 112 10.25 0.02 13.44
N LYS A 113 9.52 -1.06 13.15
CA LYS A 113 8.47 -1.59 14.03
C LYS A 113 9.05 -2.06 15.36
N GLU A 114 10.11 -2.85 15.34
CA GLU A 114 10.80 -3.32 16.55
C GLU A 114 11.31 -2.15 17.41
N LYS A 115 11.94 -1.15 16.79
CA LYS A 115 12.38 0.07 17.48
C LYS A 115 11.22 0.83 18.12
N ALA A 116 10.08 0.92 17.44
CA ALA A 116 8.89 1.59 17.98
C ALA A 116 8.29 0.83 19.17
N GLU A 117 8.26 -0.50 19.13
CA GLU A 117 7.78 -1.34 20.25
C GLU A 117 8.69 -1.20 21.48
N LYS A 118 10.02 -1.24 21.30
CA LYS A 118 10.98 -1.00 22.38
C LYS A 118 10.84 0.36 23.04
N ARG A 119 10.51 1.41 22.28
CA ARG A 119 10.27 2.76 22.81
C ARG A 119 8.99 2.87 23.64
N LYS A 120 7.96 2.08 23.31
CA LYS A 120 6.68 2.07 24.04
C LYS A 120 6.73 1.26 25.33
N ALA A 121 7.65 0.30 25.42
CA ALA A 121 7.85 -0.55 26.59
C ALA A 121 8.71 0.10 27.69
N LYS A 122 9.26 1.29 27.42
CA LYS A 122 10.04 2.10 28.36
C LYS A 122 9.19 3.24 28.90
#